data_AF-A0A3A8RY38-F1
#
_entry.id   AF-A0A3A8RY38-F1
#
_cell.length_a   1.000
_cell.length_b   1.000
_cell.length_c   1.000
_cell.angle_alpha   90.00
_cell.angle_beta   90.00
_cell.angle_gamma   90.00
#
_symmetry.space_group_name_H-M   'P 1'
#
loop_
_entity.id
_entity.type
_entity.pdbx_description
1 polymer ?
#
loop_
_entity_poly.entity_id
_entity_poly.type
_entity_poly.pdbx_seq_one_letter_code
_entity_poly.pdbx_strand_id
1 'polypeptide(L)'
;MDTGDTNTALMRMEAEHQRLRRQVRWLGILLVGSLALLLVGELLRWKSALGAPGERPSELRVSRLIIQDEHGRVRGELGLMPGAQEPSLAFYQPQGQRWASLAMATPPGAPPAHQSASLTLHDESGKARVLLGASGRDNGLVLYESEGHPGLALYLDTDSQGLVIRGSDAPRIQLRYTEHDDARLSELIFRDEQRTQAALRGGSGGGALNLYRPDGESAFRTP
;
A
#
# COMPACT_ATOMS: atom_id res chain seq x y z
N MET A 1 -6.13 14.68 -97.21
CA MET A 1 -6.31 14.11 -95.87
C MET A 1 -5.00 13.45 -95.51
N ASP A 2 -4.29 14.08 -94.59
CA ASP A 2 -2.91 13.75 -94.25
C ASP A 2 -2.91 12.59 -93.25
N THR A 3 -2.66 11.37 -93.74
CA THR A 3 -2.67 10.13 -92.96
C THR A 3 -1.38 9.93 -92.14
N GLY A 4 -0.41 10.86 -92.27
CA GLY A 4 0.83 10.86 -91.51
C GLY A 4 0.62 11.18 -90.02
N ASP A 5 -0.21 12.18 -89.72
CA ASP A 5 -0.41 12.68 -88.35
C ASP A 5 -1.13 11.68 -87.43
N THR A 6 -2.04 10.86 -87.99
CA THR A 6 -2.79 9.86 -87.22
C THR A 6 -1.91 8.70 -86.75
N ASN A 7 -0.92 8.29 -87.55
CA ASN A 7 -0.03 7.19 -87.19
C ASN A 7 0.97 7.60 -86.11
N THR A 8 1.45 8.85 -86.14
CA THR A 8 2.33 9.38 -85.08
C THR A 8 1.60 9.57 -83.75
N ALA A 9 0.33 9.98 -83.78
CA ALA A 9 -0.50 10.10 -82.59
C ALA A 9 -0.77 8.71 -81.96
N LEU A 10 -1.05 7.69 -82.78
CA LEU A 10 -1.29 6.33 -82.33
C LEU A 10 -0.05 5.72 -81.66
N MET A 11 1.13 5.85 -82.29
CA MET A 11 2.38 5.34 -81.72
C MET A 11 2.75 6.02 -80.40
N ARG A 12 2.48 7.32 -80.26
CA ARG A 12 2.73 8.06 -79.01
C ARG A 12 1.82 7.57 -77.88
N MET A 13 0.54 7.35 -78.19
CA MET A 13 -0.44 6.85 -77.22
C MET A 13 -0.10 5.41 -76.76
N GLU A 14 0.38 4.57 -77.67
CA GLU A 14 0.76 3.19 -77.35
C GLU A 14 2.04 3.10 -76.52
N ALA A 15 3.03 3.97 -76.79
CA ALA A 15 4.23 4.11 -75.97
C ALA A 15 3.91 4.60 -74.55
N GLU A 16 2.99 5.56 -74.41
CA GLU A 16 2.51 6.03 -73.10
C GLU A 16 1.75 4.94 -72.33
N HIS A 17 0.91 4.16 -73.02
CA HIS A 17 0.16 3.08 -72.41
C HIS A 17 1.09 1.96 -71.88
N GLN A 18 2.18 1.64 -72.59
CA GLN A 18 3.18 0.69 -72.10
C GLN A 18 3.96 1.22 -70.89
N ARG A 19 4.28 2.52 -70.86
CA ARG A 19 4.97 3.15 -69.72
C ARG A 19 4.10 3.11 -68.47
N LEU A 20 2.81 3.43 -68.60
CA LEU A 20 1.83 3.37 -67.51
C LEU A 20 1.65 1.95 -66.97
N ARG A 21 1.57 0.92 -67.84
CA ARG A 21 1.48 -0.48 -67.39
C ARG A 21 2.70 -0.94 -66.59
N ARG A 22 3.90 -0.48 -66.95
CA ARG A 22 5.12 -0.77 -66.17
C ARG A 22 5.06 -0.07 -64.80
N GLN A 23 4.63 1.18 -64.74
CA GLN A 23 4.50 1.92 -63.48
C GLN A 23 3.44 1.30 -62.55
N VAL A 24 2.28 0.92 -63.09
CA VAL A 24 1.22 0.26 -62.32
C VAL A 24 1.69 -1.08 -61.76
N ARG A 25 2.45 -1.87 -62.54
CA ARG A 25 3.05 -3.12 -62.04
C ARG A 25 4.04 -2.89 -60.89
N TRP A 26 4.90 -1.87 -61.00
CA TRP A 26 5.83 -1.53 -59.91
C TRP A 26 5.13 -1.05 -58.64
N LEU A 27 4.08 -0.23 -58.77
CA LEU A 27 3.26 0.21 -57.65
C LEU A 27 2.53 -0.97 -56.97
N GLY A 28 2.02 -1.92 -57.76
CA GLY A 28 1.39 -3.13 -57.24
C GLY A 28 2.36 -3.98 -56.40
N ILE A 29 3.59 -4.16 -56.86
CA ILE A 29 4.63 -4.90 -56.12
C ILE A 29 4.98 -4.20 -54.80
N LEU A 30 5.13 -2.87 -54.81
CA LEU A 30 5.44 -2.10 -53.60
C LEU A 30 4.30 -2.15 -52.57
N LEU A 31 3.04 -2.04 -53.03
CA LEU A 31 1.88 -2.11 -52.15
C LEU A 31 1.79 -3.48 -51.46
N VAL A 32 1.88 -4.57 -52.23
CA VAL A 32 1.83 -5.94 -51.69
C VAL A 32 3.00 -6.22 -50.75
N GLY A 33 4.21 -5.75 -51.08
CA GLY A 33 5.37 -5.87 -50.21
C GLY A 33 5.19 -5.11 -48.88
N SER A 34 4.65 -3.89 -48.92
CA SER A 34 4.40 -3.11 -47.70
C SER A 34 3.33 -3.74 -46.79
N LEU A 35 2.28 -4.31 -47.39
CA LEU A 35 1.23 -4.99 -46.63
C LEU A 35 1.76 -6.28 -45.99
N ALA A 36 2.60 -7.04 -46.71
CA ALA A 36 3.25 -8.22 -46.16
C ALA A 36 4.18 -7.86 -44.97
N LEU A 37 4.91 -6.75 -45.04
CA LEU A 37 5.75 -6.28 -43.94
C LEU A 37 4.93 -5.88 -42.71
N LEU A 38 3.80 -5.19 -42.89
CA LEU A 38 2.89 -4.85 -41.78
C LEU A 38 2.31 -6.10 -41.11
N LEU A 39 1.89 -7.09 -41.91
CA LEU A 39 1.36 -8.36 -41.38
C LEU A 39 2.43 -9.16 -40.64
N VAL A 40 3.67 -9.18 -41.12
CA VAL A 40 4.80 -9.83 -40.44
C VAL A 40 5.13 -9.10 -39.12
N GLY A 41 5.10 -7.76 -39.11
CA GLY A 41 5.31 -6.95 -37.91
C GLY A 41 4.26 -7.22 -36.82
N GLU A 42 2.98 -7.28 -37.19
CA GLU A 42 1.90 -7.61 -36.26
C GLU A 42 1.97 -9.08 -35.77
N LEU A 43 2.36 -10.01 -36.64
CA LEU A 43 2.57 -11.41 -36.24
C LEU A 43 3.73 -11.55 -35.22
N LEU A 44 4.80 -10.77 -35.38
CA LEU A 44 5.93 -10.72 -34.44
C LEU A 44 5.55 -10.08 -33.09
N ARG A 45 4.70 -9.04 -33.10
CA ARG A 45 4.15 -8.44 -31.85
C ARG A 45 3.25 -9.42 -31.12
N TRP A 46 2.43 -10.18 -31.83
CA TRP A 46 1.54 -11.17 -31.21
C TRP A 46 2.32 -12.37 -30.65
N LYS A 47 3.37 -12.83 -31.33
CA LYS A 47 4.27 -13.87 -30.82
C LYS A 47 5.12 -13.44 -29.63
N SER A 48 5.42 -12.15 -29.49
CA SER A 48 6.12 -11.63 -28.30
C SER A 48 5.16 -11.41 -27.11
N ALA A 49 3.89 -11.12 -27.37
CA ALA A 49 2.85 -11.04 -26.33
C ALA A 49 2.42 -12.44 -25.82
N LEU A 50 2.40 -13.44 -26.71
CA LEU A 50 2.23 -14.85 -26.37
C LEU A 50 3.59 -15.45 -26.02
N GLY A 51 4.16 -15.00 -24.90
CA GLY A 51 5.35 -15.63 -24.31
C GLY A 51 5.20 -17.14 -24.31
N ALA A 52 6.27 -17.85 -24.67
CA ALA A 52 6.29 -19.29 -24.85
C ALA A 52 5.53 -19.99 -23.69
N PRO A 53 4.55 -20.88 -23.98
CA PRO A 53 3.88 -21.66 -22.96
C PRO A 53 4.87 -22.65 -22.37
N GLY A 54 5.60 -22.24 -21.33
CA GLY A 54 6.64 -23.10 -20.76
C GLY A 54 7.17 -22.64 -19.41
N GLU A 55 7.41 -21.35 -19.23
CA GLU A 55 7.97 -20.85 -17.97
C GLU A 55 7.26 -19.57 -17.59
N ARG A 56 6.18 -19.70 -16.82
CA ARG A 56 5.76 -18.58 -15.98
C ARG A 56 6.95 -18.29 -15.08
N PRO A 57 7.53 -17.08 -15.09
CA PRO A 57 8.52 -16.72 -14.09
C PRO A 57 7.90 -16.98 -12.72
N SER A 58 8.38 -18.01 -12.03
CA SER A 58 7.83 -18.44 -10.74
C SER A 58 8.39 -17.59 -9.60
N GLU A 59 9.56 -16.98 -9.83
CA GLU A 59 10.27 -16.17 -8.84
C GLU A 59 10.88 -14.93 -9.51
N LEU A 60 10.58 -13.75 -8.95
CA LEU A 60 11.22 -12.49 -9.30
C LEU A 60 12.16 -12.10 -8.15
N ARG A 61 13.47 -12.09 -8.41
CA ARG A 61 14.49 -11.64 -7.44
C ARG A 61 14.92 -10.21 -7.75
N VAL A 62 14.50 -9.28 -6.91
CA VAL A 62 14.86 -7.86 -6.99
C VAL A 62 15.16 -7.32 -5.60
N SER A 63 16.06 -6.35 -5.51
CA SER A 63 16.32 -5.61 -4.26
C SER A 63 15.22 -4.58 -3.97
N ARG A 64 14.55 -4.11 -5.03
CA ARG A 64 13.47 -3.12 -4.96
C ARG A 64 12.54 -3.30 -6.15
N LEU A 65 11.24 -3.31 -5.89
CA LEU A 65 10.17 -3.29 -6.90
C LEU A 65 9.42 -1.96 -6.74
N ILE A 66 9.30 -1.22 -7.84
CA ILE A 66 8.59 0.06 -7.89
C ILE A 66 7.44 -0.08 -8.89
N ILE A 67 6.23 0.25 -8.44
CA ILE A 67 5.04 0.34 -9.28
C ILE A 67 4.84 1.82 -9.61
N GLN A 68 4.84 2.17 -10.89
CA GLN A 68 4.59 3.53 -11.38
C GLN A 68 3.28 3.59 -12.16
N ASP A 69 2.63 4.74 -12.17
CA ASP A 69 1.52 5.01 -13.09
C ASP A 69 2.01 5.47 -14.48
N GLU A 70 1.07 5.70 -15.40
CA GLU A 70 1.35 6.16 -16.77
C GLU A 70 2.08 7.53 -16.84
N HIS A 71 2.06 8.29 -15.75
CA HIS A 71 2.75 9.58 -15.62
C HIS A 71 4.12 9.44 -14.93
N GLY A 72 4.57 8.20 -14.65
CA GLY A 72 5.84 7.91 -13.96
C GLY A 72 5.79 8.13 -12.45
N ARG A 73 4.62 8.38 -11.85
CA ARG A 73 4.49 8.61 -10.40
C ARG A 73 4.47 7.26 -9.68
N VAL A 74 5.21 7.16 -8.59
CA VAL A 74 5.23 5.95 -7.76
C VAL A 74 3.87 5.74 -7.08
N ARG A 75 3.34 4.52 -7.18
CA ARG A 75 2.08 4.04 -6.61
C ARG A 75 2.27 2.96 -5.57
N GLY A 76 3.36 2.20 -5.70
CA GLY A 76 3.73 1.15 -4.78
C GLY A 76 5.23 0.92 -4.78
N GLU A 77 5.76 0.49 -3.66
CA GLU A 77 7.18 0.18 -3.49
C GLU A 77 7.33 -1.00 -2.54
N LEU A 78 8.05 -2.04 -2.96
CA LEU A 78 8.47 -3.16 -2.13
C LEU A 78 9.99 -3.21 -2.12
N GLY A 79 10.61 -3.24 -0.95
CA GLY A 79 12.07 -3.28 -0.84
C GLY A 79 12.54 -3.30 0.61
N LEU A 80 13.83 -3.10 0.81
CA LEU A 80 14.42 -3.02 2.15
C LEU A 80 14.48 -1.57 2.64
N MET A 81 14.18 -1.36 3.91
CA MET A 81 14.32 -0.07 4.58
C MET A 81 15.79 0.37 4.58
N PRO A 82 16.09 1.63 4.22
CA PRO A 82 17.44 2.17 4.29
C PRO A 82 18.01 2.02 5.71
N GLY A 83 19.20 1.44 5.82
CA GLY A 83 19.93 1.31 7.09
C GLY A 83 19.56 0.11 7.97
N ALA A 84 18.37 -0.48 7.80
CA ALA A 84 17.90 -1.57 8.64
C ALA A 84 17.87 -2.95 7.93
N GLN A 85 17.97 -2.99 6.59
CA GLN A 85 17.81 -4.21 5.78
C GLN A 85 16.49 -4.97 6.01
N GLU A 86 15.51 -4.33 6.63
CA GLU A 86 14.22 -4.94 6.94
C GLU A 86 13.23 -4.67 5.80
N PRO A 87 12.39 -5.63 5.41
CA PRO A 87 11.47 -5.46 4.31
C PRO A 87 10.34 -4.48 4.64
N SER A 88 9.94 -3.74 3.61
CA SER A 88 8.83 -2.79 3.65
C SER A 88 8.06 -2.79 2.33
N LEU A 89 6.76 -2.57 2.44
CA LEU A 89 5.83 -2.34 1.35
C LEU A 89 5.12 -1.02 1.61
N ALA A 90 5.15 -0.09 0.67
CA ALA A 90 4.47 1.20 0.76
C ALA A 90 3.56 1.40 -0.46
N PHE A 91 2.41 2.02 -0.24
CA PHE A 91 1.50 2.49 -1.27
C PHE A 91 1.37 4.00 -1.20
N TYR A 92 1.26 4.65 -2.35
CA TYR A 92 1.32 6.09 -2.47
C TYR A 92 0.09 6.67 -3.16
N GLN A 93 -0.37 7.80 -2.64
CA GLN A 93 -1.48 8.61 -3.17
C GLN A 93 -1.08 9.29 -4.49
N PRO A 94 -2.06 9.78 -5.28
CA PRO A 94 -1.81 10.52 -6.53
C PRO A 94 -0.75 11.61 -6.44
N GLN A 95 -0.68 12.29 -5.30
CA GLN A 95 0.19 13.42 -4.98
C GLN A 95 1.56 13.01 -4.40
N GLY A 96 1.80 11.71 -4.17
CA GLY A 96 3.09 11.16 -3.73
C GLY A 96 3.22 10.90 -2.23
N GLN A 97 2.22 11.24 -1.41
CA GLN A 97 2.17 10.91 0.02
C GLN A 97 1.93 9.42 0.20
N ARG A 98 2.48 8.85 1.28
CA ARG A 98 2.15 7.47 1.66
C ARG A 98 0.68 7.38 2.04
N TRP A 99 0.01 6.36 1.54
CA TRP A 99 -1.36 6.01 1.92
C TRP A 99 -1.38 4.86 2.91
N ALA A 100 -0.57 3.84 2.65
CA ALA A 100 -0.45 2.66 3.51
C ALA A 100 0.99 2.15 3.49
N SER A 101 1.44 1.56 4.60
CA SER A 101 2.74 0.90 4.66
C SER A 101 2.69 -0.32 5.56
N LEU A 102 3.30 -1.41 5.12
CA LEU A 102 3.65 -2.58 5.91
C LEU A 102 5.16 -2.60 6.10
N ALA A 103 5.66 -2.65 7.33
CA ALA A 103 7.09 -2.67 7.59
C ALA A 103 7.42 -3.64 8.72
N MET A 104 8.57 -4.30 8.61
CA MET A 104 9.21 -4.96 9.73
C MET A 104 10.28 -4.03 10.30
N ALA A 105 10.38 -3.97 11.63
CA ALA A 105 11.35 -3.14 12.32
C ALA A 105 11.81 -3.79 13.63
N THR A 106 13.11 -3.71 13.92
CA THR A 106 13.63 -3.95 15.26
C THR A 106 13.53 -2.66 16.06
N PRO A 107 12.76 -2.61 17.17
CA PRO A 107 12.63 -1.39 17.95
C PRO A 107 14.01 -0.90 18.45
N PRO A 108 14.23 0.43 18.54
CA PRO A 108 15.49 0.96 19.05
C PRO A 108 15.83 0.41 20.44
N GLY A 109 17.03 -0.16 20.59
CA GLY A 109 17.50 -0.74 21.86
C GLY A 109 16.97 -2.16 22.15
N ALA A 110 16.11 -2.72 21.30
CA ALA A 110 15.68 -4.10 21.44
C ALA A 110 16.73 -5.07 20.86
N PRO A 111 16.91 -6.27 21.45
CA PRO A 111 17.71 -7.33 20.84
C PRO A 111 17.21 -7.66 19.43
N PRO A 112 18.07 -8.09 18.49
CA PRO A 112 17.68 -8.44 17.11
C PRO A 112 16.57 -9.52 17.01
N ALA A 113 16.39 -10.33 18.05
CA ALA A 113 15.32 -11.32 18.14
C ALA A 113 13.92 -10.71 18.34
N HIS A 114 13.82 -9.43 18.71
CA HIS A 114 12.56 -8.72 18.92
C HIS A 114 12.20 -7.94 17.65
N GLN A 115 11.79 -8.68 16.64
CA GLN A 115 11.20 -8.07 15.45
C GLN A 115 9.77 -7.61 15.75
N SER A 116 9.41 -6.47 15.19
CA SER A 116 8.04 -5.98 15.13
C SER A 116 7.60 -5.88 13.67
N ALA A 117 6.33 -6.13 13.42
CA ALA A 117 5.67 -5.88 12.15
C ALA A 117 4.58 -4.83 12.38
N SER A 118 4.43 -3.90 11.45
CA SER A 118 3.43 -2.84 11.54
C SER A 118 2.76 -2.57 10.20
N LEU A 119 1.44 -2.39 10.23
CA LEU A 119 0.63 -1.85 9.14
C LEU A 119 0.15 -0.45 9.57
N THR A 120 0.50 0.57 8.81
CA THR A 120 0.10 1.95 9.07
C THR A 120 -0.71 2.50 7.90
N LEU A 121 -1.87 3.08 8.18
CA LEU A 121 -2.70 3.83 7.23
C LEU A 121 -2.57 5.33 7.51
N HIS A 122 -2.49 6.11 6.44
CA HIS A 122 -2.26 7.55 6.48
C HIS A 122 -3.41 8.29 5.78
N ASP A 123 -3.67 9.52 6.20
CA ASP A 123 -4.62 10.43 5.54
C ASP A 123 -4.03 11.11 4.29
N GLU A 124 -4.82 11.96 3.64
CA GLU A 124 -4.42 12.76 2.47
C GLU A 124 -3.24 13.71 2.71
N SER A 125 -2.99 14.09 3.97
CA SER A 125 -1.83 14.91 4.35
C SER A 125 -0.57 14.08 4.63
N GLY A 126 -0.69 12.75 4.62
CA GLY A 126 0.38 11.81 4.96
C GLY A 126 0.56 11.58 6.47
N LYS A 127 -0.39 12.00 7.31
CA LYS A 127 -0.38 11.72 8.76
C LYS A 127 -0.96 10.34 9.04
N ALA A 128 -0.33 9.60 9.95
CA ALA A 128 -0.85 8.31 10.40
C ALA A 128 -2.23 8.48 11.06
N ARG A 129 -3.15 7.55 10.73
CA ARG A 129 -4.53 7.49 11.25
C ARG A 129 -4.83 6.17 11.94
N VAL A 130 -4.24 5.09 11.43
CA VAL A 130 -4.38 3.75 11.99
C VAL A 130 -3.01 3.10 12.01
N LEU A 131 -2.65 2.48 13.11
CA LEU A 131 -1.48 1.60 13.21
C LEU A 131 -1.92 0.28 13.83
N LEU A 132 -1.63 -0.81 13.14
CA LEU A 132 -1.69 -2.17 13.68
C LEU A 132 -0.26 -2.66 13.83
N GLY A 133 0.14 -3.00 15.05
CA GLY A 133 1.48 -3.46 15.38
C GLY A 133 1.45 -4.83 16.04
N ALA A 134 2.48 -5.62 15.76
CA ALA A 134 2.70 -6.92 16.38
C ALA A 134 4.19 -7.14 16.60
N SER A 135 4.55 -7.77 17.71
CA SER A 135 5.92 -8.16 18.06
C SER A 135 5.88 -9.44 18.88
N GLY A 136 7.06 -9.97 19.22
CA GLY A 136 7.14 -11.17 20.06
C GLY A 136 6.53 -11.01 21.47
N ARG A 137 6.31 -9.78 21.94
CA ARG A 137 5.75 -9.51 23.29
C ARG A 137 4.45 -8.72 23.24
N ASP A 138 4.38 -7.76 22.33
CA ASP A 138 3.33 -6.74 22.31
C ASP A 138 2.63 -6.72 20.96
N ASN A 139 1.29 -6.66 20.99
CA ASN A 139 0.43 -6.50 19.82
C ASN A 139 -0.59 -5.39 20.11
N GLY A 140 -0.99 -4.63 19.10
CA GLY A 140 -1.97 -3.57 19.34
C GLY A 140 -2.46 -2.86 18.10
N LEU A 141 -3.56 -2.13 18.28
CA LEU A 141 -4.18 -1.24 17.30
C LEU A 141 -4.26 0.15 17.90
N VAL A 142 -3.77 1.16 17.18
CA VAL A 142 -3.85 2.57 17.57
C VAL A 142 -4.61 3.35 16.50
N LEU A 143 -5.61 4.12 16.93
CA LEU A 143 -6.26 5.15 16.12
C LEU A 143 -5.74 6.51 16.55
N TYR A 144 -5.25 7.28 15.57
CA TYR A 144 -4.69 8.60 15.79
C TYR A 144 -5.70 9.70 15.49
N GLU A 145 -5.70 10.73 16.32
CA GLU A 145 -6.46 11.96 16.14
C GLU A 145 -5.89 12.81 15.01
N SER A 146 -6.67 13.80 14.54
CA SER A 146 -6.34 14.69 13.40
C SER A 146 -4.93 15.29 13.48
N GLU A 147 -4.46 15.61 14.67
CA GLU A 147 -3.15 16.20 14.93
C GLU A 147 -1.99 15.21 14.83
N GLY A 148 -2.26 13.91 14.97
CA GLY A 148 -1.26 12.82 14.96
C GLY A 148 -1.01 12.19 16.33
N HIS A 149 -1.80 12.55 17.35
CA HIS A 149 -1.71 11.98 18.69
C HIS A 149 -2.56 10.70 18.80
N PRO A 150 -2.15 9.69 19.59
CA PRO A 150 -2.98 8.50 19.84
C PRO A 150 -4.27 8.87 20.57
N GLY A 151 -5.44 8.64 19.97
CA GLY A 151 -6.75 8.88 20.58
C GLY A 151 -7.38 7.63 21.16
N LEU A 152 -7.19 6.47 20.51
CA LEU A 152 -7.66 5.18 20.99
C LEU A 152 -6.59 4.12 20.77
N ALA A 153 -6.37 3.24 21.75
CA ALA A 153 -5.44 2.12 21.64
C ALA A 153 -6.05 0.85 22.21
N LEU A 154 -5.96 -0.24 21.46
CA LEU A 154 -6.12 -1.62 21.93
C LEU A 154 -4.74 -2.24 22.04
N TYR A 155 -4.44 -2.93 23.12
CA TYR A 155 -3.14 -3.55 23.31
C TYR A 155 -3.27 -4.91 24.00
N LEU A 156 -2.30 -5.77 23.70
CA LEU A 156 -2.08 -7.08 24.28
C LEU A 156 -0.57 -7.24 24.45
N ASP A 157 -0.12 -7.32 25.69
CA ASP A 157 1.26 -7.62 26.07
C ASP A 157 1.31 -8.93 26.87
N THR A 158 2.50 -9.32 27.33
CA THR A 158 2.71 -10.60 28.06
C THR A 158 2.00 -10.66 29.40
N ASP A 159 1.78 -9.52 30.04
CA ASP A 159 1.32 -9.42 31.43
C ASP A 159 -0.08 -8.78 31.52
N SER A 160 -0.52 -8.11 30.46
CA SER A 160 -1.75 -7.34 30.43
C SER A 160 -2.33 -7.13 29.03
N GLN A 161 -3.63 -6.86 28.99
CA GLN A 161 -4.34 -6.48 27.77
C GLN A 161 -5.35 -5.40 28.11
N GLY A 162 -5.70 -4.55 27.14
CA GLY A 162 -6.61 -3.47 27.44
C GLY A 162 -7.04 -2.61 26.27
N LEU A 163 -7.91 -1.67 26.61
CA LEU A 163 -8.39 -0.58 25.77
C LEU A 163 -8.11 0.73 26.50
N VAL A 164 -7.54 1.69 25.78
CA VAL A 164 -7.31 3.05 26.28
C VAL A 164 -7.95 4.03 25.32
N ILE A 165 -8.77 4.93 25.86
CA ILE A 165 -9.22 6.15 25.17
C ILE A 165 -8.46 7.31 25.81
N ARG A 166 -7.72 8.06 25.02
CA ARG A 166 -6.93 9.20 25.46
C ARG A 166 -7.66 10.50 25.14
N GLY A 167 -7.45 11.51 25.99
CA GLY A 167 -7.61 12.91 25.59
C GLY A 167 -6.25 13.48 25.16
N SER A 168 -6.15 14.81 25.10
CA SER A 168 -4.94 15.52 24.65
C SER A 168 -3.63 15.01 25.26
N ASP A 169 -3.61 14.77 26.58
CA ASP A 169 -2.35 14.48 27.31
C ASP A 169 -2.39 13.25 28.22
N ALA A 170 -3.57 12.65 28.42
CA ALA A 170 -3.75 11.57 29.40
C ALA A 170 -4.83 10.56 28.97
N PRO A 171 -4.72 9.28 29.39
CA PRO A 171 -5.82 8.33 29.32
C PRO A 171 -7.05 8.87 30.05
N ARG A 172 -8.19 9.03 29.36
CA ARG A 172 -9.48 9.37 29.98
C ARG A 172 -10.27 8.14 30.39
N ILE A 173 -10.20 7.07 29.59
CA ILE A 173 -10.84 5.80 29.91
C ILE A 173 -9.81 4.70 29.69
N GLN A 174 -9.65 3.82 30.67
CA GLN A 174 -8.75 2.68 30.60
C GLN A 174 -9.49 1.44 31.08
N LEU A 175 -9.65 0.47 30.20
CA LEU A 175 -10.00 -0.91 30.54
C LEU A 175 -8.73 -1.74 30.48
N ARG A 176 -8.42 -2.46 31.56
CA ARG A 176 -7.23 -3.29 31.66
C ARG A 176 -7.59 -4.63 32.30
N TYR A 177 -7.03 -5.70 31.74
CA TYR A 177 -6.95 -7.01 32.36
C TYR A 177 -5.48 -7.34 32.56
N THR A 178 -5.12 -7.79 33.76
CA THR A 178 -3.77 -8.20 34.13
C THR A 178 -3.85 -9.59 34.74
N GLU A 179 -2.95 -10.46 34.31
CA GLU A 179 -2.81 -11.81 34.85
C GLU A 179 -1.38 -11.98 35.37
N HIS A 180 -1.27 -12.29 36.66
CA HIS A 180 -0.02 -12.61 37.32
C HIS A 180 -0.24 -13.89 38.12
N ASP A 181 0.82 -14.66 38.37
CA ASP A 181 0.81 -16.07 38.83
C ASP A 181 -0.38 -16.49 39.73
N ASP A 182 -0.77 -15.68 40.72
CA ASP A 182 -1.86 -15.98 41.66
C ASP A 182 -3.07 -15.03 41.60
N ALA A 183 -3.10 -14.08 40.67
CA ALA A 183 -4.13 -13.04 40.60
C ALA A 183 -4.52 -12.64 39.17
N ARG A 184 -5.83 -12.58 38.94
CA ARG A 184 -6.45 -11.98 37.76
C ARG A 184 -7.15 -10.71 38.19
N LEU A 185 -6.81 -9.59 37.54
CA LEU A 185 -7.36 -8.29 37.86
C LEU A 185 -7.90 -7.62 36.60
N SER A 186 -9.20 -7.31 36.61
CA SER A 186 -9.86 -6.45 35.65
C SER A 186 -10.09 -5.08 36.27
N GLU A 187 -9.73 -4.01 35.56
CA GLU A 187 -9.92 -2.63 35.99
C GLU A 187 -10.57 -1.80 34.87
N LEU A 188 -11.56 -0.99 35.23
CA LEU A 188 -12.09 0.09 34.40
C LEU A 188 -11.90 1.40 35.15
N ILE A 189 -11.07 2.29 34.60
CA ILE A 189 -10.67 3.55 35.21
C ILE A 189 -11.15 4.70 34.33
N PHE A 190 -11.89 5.63 34.94
CA PHE A 190 -12.26 6.91 34.35
C PHE A 190 -11.41 8.01 34.97
N ARG A 191 -10.80 8.84 34.13
CA ARG A 191 -9.96 9.96 34.55
C ARG A 191 -10.44 11.26 33.94
N ASP A 192 -10.29 12.31 34.71
CA ASP A 192 -10.31 13.68 34.21
C ASP A 192 -8.91 14.25 34.37
N GLU A 193 -8.30 14.62 33.24
CA GLU A 193 -6.88 14.91 33.15
C GLU A 193 -6.04 13.75 33.73
N GLN A 194 -5.24 14.02 34.78
CA GLN A 194 -4.42 13.03 35.47
C GLN A 194 -5.10 12.44 36.72
N ARG A 195 -6.33 12.85 37.05
CA ARG A 195 -7.03 12.44 38.28
C ARG A 195 -8.05 11.34 37.99
N THR A 196 -8.00 10.27 38.78
CA THR A 196 -9.04 9.23 38.75
C THR A 196 -10.34 9.78 39.33
N GLN A 197 -11.42 9.68 38.58
CA GLN A 197 -12.78 10.07 39.00
C GLN A 197 -13.58 8.86 39.44
N ALA A 198 -13.40 7.73 38.76
CA ALA A 198 -14.02 6.46 39.11
C ALA A 198 -13.10 5.30 38.74
N ALA A 199 -13.13 4.26 39.55
CA ALA A 199 -12.44 3.01 39.26
C ALA A 199 -13.32 1.83 39.68
N LEU A 200 -13.59 0.92 38.74
CA LEU A 200 -14.18 -0.38 39.00
C LEU A 200 -13.07 -1.42 38.88
N ARG A 201 -12.92 -2.26 39.91
CA ARG A 201 -11.95 -3.36 39.95
C ARG A 201 -12.67 -4.67 40.24
N GLY A 202 -12.22 -5.75 39.63
CA GLY A 202 -12.72 -7.09 39.89
C GLY A 202 -11.62 -8.13 39.70
N GLY A 203 -11.57 -9.14 40.55
CA GLY A 203 -10.56 -10.20 40.48
C GLY A 203 -10.84 -11.36 41.42
N SER A 204 -9.86 -12.25 41.56
CA SER A 204 -9.96 -13.46 42.41
C SER A 204 -10.23 -13.15 43.89
N GLY A 205 -9.81 -11.97 44.38
CA GLY A 205 -10.06 -11.49 45.74
C GLY A 205 -11.35 -10.70 45.94
N GLY A 206 -12.24 -10.61 44.94
CA GLY A 206 -13.45 -9.80 44.97
C GLY A 206 -13.39 -8.59 44.03
N GLY A 207 -14.35 -7.66 44.19
CA GLY A 207 -14.44 -6.47 43.36
C GLY A 207 -14.77 -5.23 44.17
N ALA A 208 -14.40 -4.07 43.66
CA ALA A 208 -14.65 -2.79 44.32
C ALA A 208 -14.97 -1.71 43.29
N LEU A 209 -15.93 -0.85 43.61
CA LEU A 209 -16.18 0.41 42.93
C LEU A 209 -15.76 1.56 43.83
N ASN A 210 -14.86 2.41 43.33
CA ASN A 210 -14.46 3.66 43.99
C ASN A 210 -14.90 4.85 43.15
N LEU A 211 -15.48 5.86 43.81
CA LEU A 211 -15.72 7.18 43.25
C LEU A 211 -14.89 8.19 44.01
N TYR A 212 -14.25 9.12 43.31
CA TYR A 212 -13.36 10.11 43.88
C TYR A 212 -13.94 11.52 43.73
N ARG A 213 -13.64 12.37 44.71
CA ARG A 213 -13.90 13.80 44.65
C ARG A 213 -12.85 14.49 43.77
N PRO A 214 -13.08 15.75 43.34
CA PRO A 214 -12.10 16.51 42.56
C PRO A 214 -10.73 16.68 43.24
N ASP A 215 -10.67 16.66 44.57
CA ASP A 215 -9.43 16.71 45.37
C ASP A 215 -8.67 15.37 45.43
N GLY A 216 -9.26 14.28 44.90
CA GLY A 216 -8.69 12.93 44.89
C GLY A 216 -9.07 12.08 46.09
N GLU A 217 -9.84 12.60 47.06
CA GLU A 217 -10.35 11.79 48.17
C GLU A 217 -11.45 10.83 47.73
N SER A 218 -11.53 9.67 48.35
CA SER A 218 -12.64 8.72 48.10
C SER A 218 -13.95 9.32 48.59
N ALA A 219 -14.87 9.56 47.65
CA ALA A 219 -16.25 9.95 47.95
C ALA A 219 -17.09 8.73 48.36
N PHE A 220 -16.81 7.58 47.73
CA PHE A 220 -17.55 6.34 47.91
C PHE A 220 -16.66 5.14 47.56
N ARG A 221 -16.82 4.05 48.32
CA ARG A 221 -16.15 2.78 48.09
C ARG A 221 -17.08 1.63 48.45
N THR A 222 -17.28 0.69 47.53
CA THR A 222 -17.88 -0.61 47.89
C THR A 222 -16.83 -1.48 48.56
N PRO A 223 -17.24 -2.32 49.53
CA PRO A 223 -16.41 -3.42 50.00
C PRO A 223 -16.07 -4.39 48.87
#